data_AF-A0A2N5Z0U1-F1
#
_entry.id   AF-A0A2N5Z0U1-F1
#
_cell.length_a   1.000
_cell.length_b   1.000
_cell.length_c   1.000
_cell.angle_alpha   90.00
_cell.angle_beta   90.00
_cell.angle_gamma   90.00
#
_symmetry.space_group_name_H-M   'P 1'
#
loop_
_entity.id
_entity.type
_entity.pdbx_description
1 polymer ?
#
loop_
_entity_poly.entity_id
_entity_poly.type
_entity_poly.pdbx_seq_one_letter_code
_entity_poly.pdbx_strand_id
1 'polypeptide(L)'
;MKKLYILILLCFATLFVAGQSISSYVIASAGESNEAGGINISWTLGEIAIETLEDNANTLVLTQGFQQGYFEITSVGEPLSNNFSLNIYPNPASDFVWVDLDSKEIVNAVIELYDLEGRLLYNDQFNVLEGPNKVSLQDLNASQYIIRVVDSSGNILQTFKLIKR
;
A
#
# COMPACT_ATOMS: atom_id res chain seq x y z
N MET A 1 20.49 26.08 -44.43
CA MET A 1 19.45 25.34 -45.18
C MET A 1 19.46 23.84 -44.87
N LYS A 2 20.47 23.05 -45.28
CA LYS A 2 20.50 21.57 -45.06
C LYS A 2 20.39 21.12 -43.59
N LYS A 3 21.04 21.83 -42.66
CA LYS A 3 20.98 21.54 -41.22
C LYS A 3 19.60 21.79 -40.57
N LEU A 4 18.80 22.70 -41.16
CA LEU A 4 17.46 23.01 -40.67
C LEU A 4 16.47 21.90 -41.00
N TYR A 5 16.58 21.31 -42.19
CA TYR A 5 15.76 20.15 -42.59
C TYR A 5 16.02 18.92 -41.71
N ILE A 6 17.29 18.70 -41.32
CA ILE A 6 17.66 17.61 -40.40
C ILE A 6 17.05 17.85 -39.01
N LEU A 7 17.05 19.09 -38.52
CA LEU A 7 16.45 19.43 -37.22
C LEU A 7 14.92 19.24 -37.21
N ILE A 8 14.25 19.64 -38.30
CA ILE A 8 12.80 19.46 -38.46
C ILE A 8 12.44 17.97 -38.55
N LEU A 9 13.24 17.17 -39.27
CA LEU A 9 13.06 15.71 -39.32
C LEU A 9 13.21 15.06 -37.95
N LEU A 10 14.20 15.51 -37.15
CA LEU A 10 14.43 15.00 -35.81
C LEU A 10 13.27 15.35 -34.86
N CYS A 11 12.68 16.55 -34.98
CA CYS A 11 11.48 16.93 -34.22
C CYS A 11 10.22 16.17 -34.64
N PHE A 12 10.11 15.74 -35.90
CA PHE A 12 8.99 14.91 -36.35
C PHE A 12 9.12 13.45 -35.89
N ALA A 13 10.34 12.96 -35.68
CA ALA A 13 10.59 11.60 -35.19
C ALA A 13 10.12 11.39 -33.74
N THR A 14 10.10 12.42 -32.90
CA THR A 14 9.64 12.33 -31.51
C THR A 14 8.13 12.20 -31.37
N LEU A 15 7.34 12.52 -32.41
CA LEU A 15 5.89 12.39 -32.41
C LEU A 15 5.41 10.92 -32.49
N PHE A 16 6.30 9.99 -32.82
CA PHE A 16 6.00 8.56 -32.91
C PHE A 16 6.56 7.74 -31.75
N VAL A 17 7.12 8.38 -30.72
CA VAL A 17 7.57 7.68 -29.52
C VAL A 17 6.34 7.37 -28.67
N ALA A 18 5.81 6.15 -28.82
CA ALA A 18 4.92 5.57 -27.82
C ALA A 18 5.77 5.10 -26.63
N GLY A 19 5.42 5.52 -25.42
CA GLY A 19 6.04 5.00 -24.20
C GLY A 19 5.76 3.50 -24.04
N GLN A 20 6.71 2.76 -23.46
CA GLN A 20 6.51 1.36 -23.11
C GLN A 20 5.42 1.26 -22.04
N SER A 21 4.42 0.40 -22.24
CA SER A 21 3.47 0.06 -21.17
C SER A 21 4.15 -0.91 -20.21
N ILE A 22 4.28 -0.52 -18.94
CA ILE A 22 4.88 -1.35 -17.87
C ILE A 22 3.89 -2.43 -17.39
N SER A 23 2.86 -2.74 -18.16
CA SER A 23 1.91 -3.81 -17.82
C SER A 23 2.60 -5.16 -17.99
N SER A 24 2.53 -6.00 -16.97
CA SER A 24 2.91 -7.41 -17.07
C SER A 24 2.18 -8.08 -18.23
N TYR A 25 2.82 -9.03 -18.89
CA TYR A 25 2.19 -9.89 -19.90
C TYR A 25 2.69 -11.32 -19.74
N VAL A 26 1.89 -12.28 -20.19
CA VAL A 26 2.20 -13.71 -20.09
C VAL A 26 2.04 -14.37 -21.44
N ILE A 27 2.95 -15.28 -21.76
CA ILE A 27 2.83 -16.18 -22.91
C ILE A 27 2.31 -17.50 -22.35
N ALA A 28 1.02 -17.74 -22.51
CA ALA A 28 0.33 -18.92 -22.02
C ALA A 28 -0.34 -19.67 -23.18
N SER A 29 -0.53 -20.97 -23.02
CA SER A 29 -1.27 -21.80 -23.99
C SER A 29 -2.77 -21.49 -23.96
N ALA A 30 -3.30 -21.06 -22.82
CA ALA A 30 -4.67 -20.55 -22.65
C ALA A 30 -4.75 -19.63 -21.42
N GLY A 31 -5.83 -18.84 -21.31
CA GLY A 31 -6.11 -18.03 -20.13
C GLY A 31 -7.38 -17.20 -20.32
N GLU A 32 -8.01 -16.82 -19.21
CA GLU A 32 -9.25 -16.03 -19.20
C GLU A 32 -9.40 -15.27 -17.88
N SER A 33 -10.19 -14.19 -17.89
CA SER A 33 -10.66 -13.48 -16.70
C SER A 33 -12.18 -13.35 -16.76
N ASN A 34 -12.87 -13.84 -15.74
CA ASN A 34 -14.32 -13.78 -15.62
C ASN A 34 -14.74 -13.14 -14.29
N GLU A 35 -15.78 -12.32 -14.30
CA GLU A 35 -16.36 -11.71 -13.11
C GLU A 35 -17.82 -12.16 -12.95
N ALA A 36 -18.15 -12.76 -11.80
CA ALA A 36 -19.52 -13.14 -11.46
C ALA A 36 -19.77 -12.97 -9.96
N GLY A 37 -20.83 -12.24 -9.59
CA GLY A 37 -21.27 -12.10 -8.20
C GLY A 37 -20.26 -11.42 -7.27
N GLY A 38 -19.43 -10.50 -7.78
CA GLY A 38 -18.37 -9.84 -7.01
C GLY A 38 -17.11 -10.69 -6.82
N ILE A 39 -17.05 -11.87 -7.43
CA ILE A 39 -15.86 -12.71 -7.50
C ILE A 39 -15.23 -12.50 -8.87
N ASN A 40 -13.95 -12.09 -8.86
CA ASN A 40 -13.12 -12.04 -10.05
C ASN A 40 -12.22 -13.27 -10.07
N ILE A 41 -12.27 -14.05 -11.15
CA ILE A 41 -11.43 -15.22 -11.37
C ILE A 41 -10.62 -15.00 -12.63
N SER A 42 -9.30 -14.99 -12.48
CA SER A 42 -8.34 -14.98 -13.57
C SER A 42 -7.46 -16.21 -13.54
N TRP A 43 -7.23 -16.83 -14.69
CA TRP A 43 -6.39 -18.02 -14.81
C TRP A 43 -5.57 -18.01 -16.09
N THR A 44 -4.41 -18.67 -16.04
CA THR A 44 -3.47 -18.88 -17.15
C THR A 44 -3.03 -20.34 -17.15
N LEU A 45 -2.82 -20.92 -18.33
CA LEU A 45 -2.41 -22.32 -18.51
C LEU A 45 -1.13 -22.41 -19.33
N GLY A 46 -0.17 -23.21 -18.85
CA GLY A 46 1.09 -23.46 -19.55
C GLY A 46 2.13 -22.36 -19.34
N GLU A 47 2.04 -21.64 -18.23
CA GLU A 47 3.09 -20.72 -17.80
C GLU A 47 4.34 -21.51 -17.37
N ILE A 48 5.50 -21.14 -17.91
CA ILE A 48 6.77 -21.89 -17.73
C ILE A 48 7.64 -21.32 -16.59
N ALA A 49 7.36 -20.11 -16.13
CA ALA A 49 8.14 -19.38 -15.12
C ALA A 49 7.22 -18.99 -13.97
N ILE A 50 7.07 -19.87 -12.99
CA ILE A 50 6.17 -19.72 -11.82
C ILE A 50 6.92 -19.83 -10.48
N GLU A 51 8.25 -19.87 -10.52
CA GLU A 51 9.07 -20.14 -9.35
C GLU A 51 9.23 -18.90 -8.47
N THR A 52 9.21 -19.09 -7.16
CA THR A 52 9.64 -18.08 -6.19
C THR A 52 11.05 -18.40 -5.78
N LEU A 53 11.99 -17.54 -6.15
CA LEU A 53 13.40 -17.67 -5.79
C LEU A 53 13.66 -16.87 -4.52
N GLU A 54 14.19 -17.54 -3.49
CA GLU A 54 14.54 -16.93 -2.21
C GLU A 54 16.06 -17.09 -1.99
N ASP A 55 16.72 -16.04 -1.54
CA ASP A 55 18.10 -16.16 -1.03
C ASP A 55 18.11 -16.86 0.34
N ASN A 56 19.19 -17.54 0.69
CA ASN A 56 19.34 -18.24 1.98
C ASN A 56 19.21 -17.31 3.20
N ALA A 57 19.45 -16.01 3.02
CA ALA A 57 19.26 -14.99 4.05
C ALA A 57 17.84 -14.40 4.10
N ASN A 58 16.92 -14.85 3.22
CA ASN A 58 15.54 -14.40 3.08
C ASN A 58 15.38 -12.87 2.86
N THR A 59 16.44 -12.21 2.41
CA THR A 59 16.49 -10.75 2.17
C THR A 59 16.06 -10.37 0.76
N LEU A 60 16.17 -11.30 -0.19
CA LEU A 60 15.76 -11.11 -1.58
C LEU A 60 14.80 -12.25 -1.97
N VAL A 61 13.57 -11.86 -2.29
CA VAL A 61 12.55 -12.74 -2.84
C VAL A 61 12.20 -12.27 -4.24
N LEU A 62 12.35 -13.15 -5.22
CA LEU A 62 12.02 -12.90 -6.62
C LEU A 62 10.93 -13.88 -7.05
N THR A 63 9.70 -13.37 -7.14
CA THR A 63 8.54 -14.12 -7.62
C THR A 63 8.45 -14.03 -9.14
N GLN A 64 8.49 -15.17 -9.82
CA GLN A 64 8.15 -15.29 -11.22
C GLN A 64 6.65 -15.57 -11.36
N GLY A 65 6.11 -15.34 -12.55
CA GLY A 65 4.72 -15.61 -12.87
C GLY A 65 3.89 -14.34 -13.05
N PHE A 66 2.80 -14.44 -13.78
CA PHE A 66 1.91 -13.32 -14.09
C PHE A 66 0.83 -13.09 -13.03
N GLN A 67 0.23 -14.18 -12.53
CA GLN A 67 -0.80 -14.14 -11.49
C GLN A 67 -0.16 -13.98 -10.10
N GLN A 68 0.43 -12.82 -9.84
CA GLN A 68 0.99 -12.49 -8.52
C GLN A 68 -0.02 -11.68 -7.71
N GLY A 69 -0.24 -12.07 -6.45
CA GLY A 69 -1.09 -11.32 -5.54
C GLY A 69 -0.51 -9.93 -5.29
N TYR A 70 -1.31 -8.88 -5.51
CA TYR A 70 -0.94 -7.54 -5.09
C TYR A 70 -1.17 -7.43 -3.59
N PHE A 71 -0.09 -7.46 -2.81
CA PHE A 71 -0.15 -7.14 -1.39
C PHE A 71 -0.12 -5.62 -1.23
N GLU A 72 -1.23 -5.03 -0.78
CA GLU A 72 -1.19 -3.68 -0.24
C GLU A 72 -0.50 -3.71 1.13
N ILE A 73 0.81 -3.51 1.14
CA ILE A 73 1.55 -3.32 2.38
C ILE A 73 1.15 -1.94 2.91
N THR A 74 0.38 -1.95 4.00
CA THR A 74 -0.11 -0.73 4.66
C THR A 74 0.78 -0.31 5.82
N SER A 75 1.50 -1.25 6.47
CA SER A 75 2.46 -0.90 7.53
C SER A 75 3.71 -0.23 6.95
N VAL A 76 4.13 0.86 7.57
CA VAL A 76 5.36 1.59 7.26
C VAL A 76 6.33 1.40 8.43
N GLY A 77 7.35 0.57 8.22
CA GLY A 77 8.36 0.23 9.23
C GLY A 77 8.05 -1.04 10.02
N GLU A 78 9.07 -1.54 10.71
CA GLU A 78 8.93 -2.65 11.65
C GLU A 78 8.47 -2.12 13.02
N PRO A 79 7.61 -2.87 13.74
CA PRO A 79 7.24 -2.50 15.11
C PRO A 79 8.50 -2.45 15.97
N LEU A 80 8.62 -1.40 16.80
CA LEU A 80 9.80 -1.20 17.67
C LEU A 80 10.04 -2.35 18.67
N SER A 81 9.03 -3.19 18.92
CA SER A 81 9.15 -4.38 19.76
C SER A 81 8.02 -5.39 19.49
N ASN A 82 8.25 -6.66 19.79
CA ASN A 82 7.23 -7.72 19.76
C ASN A 82 6.28 -7.70 20.99
N ASN A 83 6.32 -6.66 21.82
CA ASN A 83 5.59 -6.60 23.10
C ASN A 83 4.17 -6.03 22.96
N PHE A 84 3.77 -5.64 21.74
CA PHE A 84 2.43 -5.13 21.45
C PHE A 84 1.96 -5.62 20.08
N SER A 85 0.64 -5.64 19.89
CA SER A 85 0.00 -5.86 18.59
C SER A 85 -0.82 -4.62 18.25
N LEU A 86 -0.65 -4.08 17.05
CA LEU A 86 -1.39 -2.91 16.59
C LEU A 86 -2.07 -3.22 15.26
N ASN A 87 -3.40 -3.16 15.26
CA ASN A 87 -4.23 -3.41 14.09
C ASN A 87 -5.08 -2.17 13.78
N ILE A 88 -5.15 -1.80 12.50
CA ILE A 88 -5.93 -0.66 12.02
C ILE A 88 -6.88 -1.13 10.92
N TYR A 89 -8.20 -1.03 11.15
CA TYR A 89 -9.20 -1.59 10.25
C TYR A 89 -10.55 -0.83 10.28
N PRO A 90 -11.35 -0.84 9.20
CA PRO A 90 -11.01 -1.39 7.90
C PRO A 90 -10.00 -0.49 7.17
N ASN A 91 -9.20 -1.08 6.29
CA ASN A 91 -8.37 -0.34 5.35
C ASN A 91 -8.44 -1.08 4.00
N PRO A 92 -9.01 -0.48 2.93
CA PRO A 92 -9.53 0.89 2.83
C PRO A 92 -10.75 1.19 3.73
N ALA A 93 -10.83 2.43 4.22
CA ALA A 93 -11.89 2.94 5.10
C ALA A 93 -12.86 3.87 4.37
N SER A 94 -14.07 4.04 4.91
CA SER A 94 -15.05 5.03 4.43
C SER A 94 -15.24 6.12 5.49
N ASP A 95 -16.08 5.86 6.51
CA ASP A 95 -16.47 6.90 7.48
C ASP A 95 -15.60 6.91 8.74
N PHE A 96 -14.98 5.79 9.08
CA PHE A 96 -14.18 5.64 10.29
C PHE A 96 -13.16 4.51 10.14
N VAL A 97 -12.18 4.52 11.03
CA VAL A 97 -11.24 3.41 11.23
C VAL A 97 -11.12 3.10 12.72
N TRP A 98 -10.95 1.84 13.05
CA TRP A 98 -10.62 1.35 14.39
C TRP A 98 -9.12 1.22 14.51
N VAL A 99 -8.59 1.70 15.64
CA VAL A 99 -7.21 1.51 16.06
C VAL A 99 -7.23 0.63 17.28
N ASP A 100 -6.76 -0.60 17.12
CA ASP A 100 -6.76 -1.64 18.14
C ASP A 100 -5.32 -1.94 18.54
N LEU A 101 -4.93 -1.43 19.70
CA LEU A 101 -3.63 -1.66 20.29
C LEU A 101 -3.82 -2.64 21.46
N ASP A 102 -3.11 -3.76 21.42
CA ASP A 102 -3.00 -4.71 22.54
C ASP A 102 -1.56 -4.67 23.07
N SER A 103 -1.40 -4.32 24.34
CA SER A 103 -0.12 -4.28 25.02
C SER A 103 -0.27 -4.50 26.52
N LYS A 104 0.72 -5.14 27.14
CA LYS A 104 0.81 -5.28 28.59
C LYS A 104 1.54 -4.12 29.29
N GLU A 105 2.31 -3.35 28.53
CA GLU A 105 3.19 -2.30 29.06
C GLU A 105 2.65 -0.90 28.75
N ILE A 106 1.94 -0.74 27.63
CA ILE A 106 1.42 0.54 27.16
C ILE A 106 -0.01 0.71 27.65
N VAL A 107 -0.22 1.69 28.54
CA VAL A 107 -1.56 2.02 29.06
C VAL A 107 -2.20 3.15 28.27
N ASN A 108 -1.42 4.16 27.87
CA ASN A 108 -1.90 5.31 27.11
C ASN A 108 -1.09 5.46 25.82
N ALA A 109 -1.79 5.73 24.73
CA ALA A 109 -1.20 6.01 23.43
C ALA A 109 -1.90 7.20 22.77
N VAL A 110 -1.24 7.81 21.79
CA VAL A 110 -1.80 8.92 21.00
C VAL A 110 -1.89 8.48 19.55
N ILE A 111 -3.02 8.76 18.92
CA ILE A 111 -3.27 8.53 17.50
C ILE A 111 -3.06 9.85 16.78
N GLU A 112 -2.20 9.85 15.78
CA GLU A 112 -1.93 11.00 14.93
C GLU A 112 -2.28 10.65 13.48
N LEU A 113 -3.09 11.48 12.83
CA LEU A 113 -3.42 11.33 11.41
C LEU A 113 -2.84 12.49 10.62
N TYR A 114 -2.16 12.17 9.53
CA TYR A 114 -1.53 13.13 8.63
C TYR A 114 -2.04 12.97 7.21
N ASP A 115 -2.08 14.07 6.45
CA ASP A 115 -2.14 13.99 5.00
C ASP A 115 -0.75 13.69 4.38
N LEU A 116 -0.73 13.57 3.05
CA LEU A 116 0.50 13.30 2.29
C LEU A 116 1.48 14.48 2.29
N GLU A 117 1.01 15.70 2.59
CA GLU A 117 1.87 16.87 2.79
C GLU A 117 2.47 16.92 4.21
N GLY A 118 2.09 16.00 5.09
CA GLY A 118 2.58 15.91 6.48
C GLY A 118 1.88 16.85 7.44
N ARG A 119 0.73 17.43 7.09
CA ARG A 119 -0.09 18.25 8.00
C ARG A 119 -0.85 17.33 8.95
N LEU A 120 -0.80 17.64 10.25
CA LEU A 120 -1.55 16.94 11.28
C LEU A 120 -3.03 17.30 11.19
N LEU A 121 -3.89 16.30 10.96
CA LEU A 121 -5.34 16.44 10.81
C LEU A 121 -6.10 15.95 12.05
N TYR A 122 -5.55 14.99 12.77
CA TYR A 122 -6.15 14.41 13.98
C TYR A 122 -5.06 14.11 14.99
N ASN A 123 -5.32 14.41 16.26
CA ASN A 123 -4.46 14.04 17.38
C ASN A 123 -5.38 13.81 18.59
N ASP A 124 -5.41 12.57 19.08
CA ASP A 124 -6.19 12.23 20.27
C ASP A 124 -5.52 11.12 21.07
N GLN A 125 -5.67 11.22 22.39
CA GLN A 125 -5.13 10.25 23.34
C GLN A 125 -6.19 9.23 23.72
N PHE A 126 -5.80 7.96 23.80
CA PHE A 126 -6.69 6.89 24.23
C PHE A 126 -6.02 5.94 25.21
N ASN A 127 -6.86 5.32 26.05
CA ASN A 127 -6.44 4.29 26.98
C ASN A 127 -6.58 2.93 26.30
N VAL A 128 -5.48 2.21 26.21
CA VAL A 128 -5.37 0.89 25.58
C VAL A 128 -6.27 -0.14 26.27
N LEU A 129 -6.48 0.00 27.60
CA LEU A 129 -7.29 -0.92 28.38
C LEU A 129 -8.80 -0.77 28.16
N GLU A 130 -9.24 0.34 27.56
CA GLU A 130 -10.66 0.58 27.23
C GLU A 130 -11.08 -0.10 25.92
N GLY A 131 -10.12 -0.68 25.19
CA GLY A 131 -10.34 -1.39 23.93
C GLY A 131 -10.07 -0.52 22.68
N PRO A 132 -10.54 -0.98 21.50
CA PRO A 132 -10.27 -0.30 20.24
C PRO A 132 -10.84 1.12 20.19
N ASN A 133 -10.03 2.07 19.75
CA ASN A 133 -10.45 3.47 19.60
C ASN A 133 -11.00 3.73 18.18
N LYS A 134 -12.07 4.52 18.08
CA LYS A 134 -12.71 4.87 16.81
C LYS A 134 -12.26 6.24 16.34
N VAL A 135 -11.58 6.29 15.20
CA VAL A 135 -11.21 7.54 14.53
C VAL A 135 -12.22 7.85 13.43
N SER A 136 -12.90 9.00 13.53
CA SER A 136 -13.81 9.47 12.48
C SER A 136 -13.01 10.03 11.30
N LEU A 137 -13.40 9.65 10.09
CA LEU A 137 -12.83 10.15 8.84
C LEU A 137 -13.83 11.00 8.05
N GLN A 138 -15.06 11.20 8.53
CA GLN A 138 -16.17 11.79 7.76
C GLN A 138 -15.82 13.14 7.10
N ASP A 139 -15.11 14.01 7.81
CA ASP A 139 -14.76 15.36 7.34
C ASP A 139 -13.54 15.40 6.39
N LEU A 140 -12.96 14.24 6.08
CA LEU A 140 -11.79 14.12 5.20
C LEU A 140 -12.20 13.80 3.76
N ASN A 141 -11.33 14.08 2.79
CA ASN A 141 -11.60 13.72 1.39
C ASN A 141 -11.15 12.29 1.10
N ALA A 142 -11.70 11.66 0.06
CA ALA A 142 -11.19 10.39 -0.44
C ALA A 142 -9.74 10.55 -0.93
N SER A 143 -8.79 10.02 -0.18
CA SER A 143 -7.35 10.16 -0.40
C SER A 143 -6.58 9.14 0.44
N GLN A 144 -5.26 9.14 0.28
CA GLN A 144 -4.35 8.42 1.17
C GLN A 144 -3.95 9.33 2.33
N TYR A 145 -3.83 8.74 3.51
CA TYR A 145 -3.43 9.36 4.75
C TYR A 145 -2.37 8.51 5.45
N ILE A 146 -1.65 9.11 6.38
CA ILE A 146 -0.70 8.41 7.25
C ILE A 146 -1.26 8.44 8.67
N ILE A 147 -1.55 7.27 9.23
CA ILE A 147 -1.95 7.14 10.63
C ILE A 147 -0.76 6.60 11.42
N ARG A 148 -0.46 7.24 12.54
CA ARG A 148 0.65 6.91 13.41
C ARG A 148 0.15 6.75 14.83
N VAL A 149 0.66 5.74 15.52
CA VAL A 149 0.38 5.53 16.94
C VAL A 149 1.68 5.73 17.71
N VAL A 150 1.64 6.59 18.72
CA VAL A 150 2.80 6.91 19.57
C VAL A 150 2.50 6.57 21.03
N ASP A 151 3.52 6.16 21.77
CA ASP A 151 3.41 5.92 23.21
C ASP A 151 3.35 7.25 24.00
N SER A 152 3.09 7.15 25.31
CA SER A 152 3.09 8.31 26.21
C SER A 152 4.44 9.02 26.34
N SER A 153 5.54 8.40 25.89
CA SER A 153 6.89 8.98 25.88
C SER A 153 7.22 9.69 24.56
N GLY A 154 6.33 9.60 23.56
CA GLY A 154 6.50 10.16 22.22
C GLY A 154 7.23 9.23 21.23
N ASN A 155 7.49 7.97 21.59
CA ASN A 155 8.07 7.00 20.66
C ASN A 155 7.00 6.50 19.69
N ILE A 156 7.37 6.40 18.41
CA ILE A 156 6.49 5.90 17.36
C ILE A 156 6.40 4.38 17.46
N LEU A 157 5.24 3.85 17.85
CA LEU A 157 5.01 2.41 17.92
C LEU A 157 4.96 1.81 16.51
N GLN A 158 4.10 2.38 15.65
CA GLN A 158 3.96 1.97 14.26
C GLN A 158 3.27 3.06 13.44
N THR A 159 3.53 3.03 12.14
CA THR A 159 2.91 3.92 11.15
C THR A 159 2.21 3.08 10.09
N PHE A 160 1.03 3.50 9.64
CA PHE A 160 0.29 2.85 8.58
C PHE A 160 -0.18 3.85 7.52
N LYS A 161 -0.18 3.41 6.27
CA LYS A 161 -0.88 4.06 5.17
C LYS A 161 -2.36 3.69 5.25
N LEU A 162 -3.21 4.69 5.41
CA LEU A 162 -4.67 4.57 5.43
C LEU A 162 -5.25 5.05 4.10
N ILE A 163 -6.11 4.25 3.48
CA ILE A 163 -6.78 4.61 2.23
C ILE A 163 -8.24 4.93 2.53
N LYS A 164 -8.66 6.19 2.33
CA LYS A 164 -10.08 6.58 2.42
C LYS A 164 -10.73 6.54 1.03
N ARG A 165 -11.88 5.88 0.93
CA ARG A 165 -12.74 5.85 -0.27
C ARG A 165 -13.78 6.95 -0.29
#